data_AF-A0A4R4ZCK0-F1
#
_entry.id   AF-A0A4R4ZCK0-F1
#
_cell.length_a   1.000
_cell.length_b   1.000
_cell.length_c   1.000
_cell.angle_alpha   90.00
_cell.angle_beta   90.00
_cell.angle_gamma   90.00
#
_symmetry.space_group_name_H-M   'P 1'
#
loop_
_entity.id
_entity.type
_entity.pdbx_description
1 polymer ?
#
loop_
_entity_poly.entity_id
_entity_poly.type
_entity_poly.pdbx_seq_one_letter_code
_entity_poly.pdbx_strand_id
1 'polypeptide(L)'
;MTHYREGDLSVLDADVQDPRVQHLVADQHDRKVRAVTPPDSQVALSLATDFENFSVLKPAAHQERAVRAMLDEVVAWGGALKALRDGTAPAGLDART
;
A
#
# COMPACT_ATOMS: atom_id res chain seq x y z
N MET A 1 19.38 31.60 27.90
CA MET A 1 18.27 31.87 26.96
C MET A 1 18.91 32.25 25.64
N THR A 2 19.23 31.25 24.84
CA THR A 2 20.10 31.39 23.66
C THR A 2 19.27 31.92 22.50
N HIS A 3 19.63 33.11 22.03
CA HIS A 3 19.00 33.76 20.88
C HIS A 3 19.31 32.97 19.60
N TYR A 4 18.28 32.43 18.96
CA TYR A 4 18.37 31.92 17.58
C TYR A 4 18.25 33.13 16.64
N ARG A 5 19.30 33.42 15.86
CA ARG A 5 19.26 34.46 14.83
C ARG A 5 18.94 33.80 13.49
N GLU A 6 17.70 34.00 13.04
CA GLU A 6 17.22 33.69 11.69
C GLU A 6 18.23 34.23 10.66
N GLY A 7 18.89 33.34 9.91
CA GLY A 7 19.83 33.73 8.86
C GLY A 7 21.10 32.89 8.75
N ASP A 8 21.42 32.03 9.72
CA ASP A 8 22.55 31.10 9.59
C ASP A 8 22.11 29.78 8.92
N LEU A 9 21.71 29.89 7.65
CA LEU A 9 21.40 28.72 6.81
C LEU A 9 22.66 27.92 6.44
N SER A 10 23.87 28.41 6.77
CA SER A 10 25.12 27.75 6.42
C SER A 10 25.41 26.48 7.24
N VAL A 11 24.72 26.30 8.37
CA VAL A 11 24.84 25.10 9.21
C VAL A 11 24.00 23.93 8.67
N LEU A 12 22.95 24.19 7.89
CA LEU A 12 22.09 23.15 7.31
C LEU A 12 22.78 22.40 6.16
N ASP A 13 23.68 23.06 5.43
CA ASP A 13 24.42 22.43 4.32
C ASP A 13 25.56 21.52 4.80
N ALA A 14 26.09 21.72 6.00
CA ALA A 14 27.18 20.91 6.54
C ALA A 14 26.72 19.50 6.96
N ASP A 15 25.52 19.38 7.54
CA ASP A 15 24.95 18.10 7.99
C ASP A 15 24.52 17.20 6.82
N VAL A 16 24.05 17.78 5.71
CA VAL A 16 23.74 17.04 4.48
C VAL A 16 25.01 16.46 3.85
N GLN A 17 26.15 17.13 4.07
CA GLN A 17 27.46 16.74 3.55
C GLN A 17 28.21 15.76 4.48
N ASP A 18 27.64 15.34 5.61
CA ASP A 18 28.21 14.28 6.43
C ASP A 18 28.17 12.95 5.65
N PRO A 19 29.32 12.26 5.45
CA PRO A 19 29.36 10.96 4.77
C PRO A 19 28.45 9.89 5.39
N ARG A 20 28.09 10.02 6.67
CA ARG A 20 27.12 9.14 7.37
C ARG A 20 25.68 9.40 6.93
N VAL A 21 25.35 10.65 6.60
CA VAL A 21 24.03 11.07 6.09
C VAL A 21 23.95 10.83 4.59
N GLN A 22 25.03 11.04 3.85
CA GLN A 22 25.10 10.77 2.41
C GLN A 22 24.80 9.30 2.06
N HIS A 23 25.25 8.34 2.87
CA HIS A 23 24.92 6.93 2.67
C HIS A 23 23.41 6.66 2.85
N LEU A 24 22.77 7.27 3.86
CA LEU A 24 21.34 7.15 4.09
C LEU A 24 20.51 7.81 2.97
N VAL A 25 20.94 8.97 2.47
CA VAL A 25 20.30 9.65 1.34
C VAL A 25 20.45 8.84 0.05
N ALA A 26 21.61 8.22 -0.18
CA ALA A 26 21.82 7.32 -1.31
C ALA A 26 20.91 6.07 -1.23
N ASP A 27 20.74 5.51 -0.03
CA ASP A 27 19.87 4.34 0.21
C ASP A 27 18.38 4.69 0.04
N GLN A 28 17.99 5.92 0.38
CA GLN A 28 16.62 6.42 0.22
C GLN A 28 16.18 6.46 -1.25
N HIS A 29 17.09 6.75 -2.20
CA HIS A 29 16.78 6.79 -3.63
C HIS A 29 16.47 5.43 -4.25
N ASP A 30 16.99 4.34 -3.69
CA ASP A 30 16.73 2.97 -4.17
C ASP A 30 15.49 2.34 -3.52
N ARG A 31 14.91 3.01 -2.52
CA ARG A 31 13.77 2.48 -1.76
C ARG A 31 12.48 2.60 -2.58
N LYS A 32 12.27 1.67 -3.52
CA LYS A 32 10.96 1.42 -4.13
C LYS A 32 9.98 1.01 -3.03
N VAL A 33 9.15 1.95 -2.60
CA VAL A 33 8.01 1.67 -1.74
C VAL A 33 7.15 0.66 -2.49
N ARG A 34 7.04 -0.57 -1.98
CA ARG A 34 6.27 -1.64 -2.61
C ARG A 34 4.81 -1.19 -2.70
N ALA A 35 4.29 -1.09 -3.94
CA ALA A 35 2.89 -0.82 -4.17
C ALA A 35 2.04 -1.81 -3.36
N VAL A 36 1.03 -1.30 -2.66
CA VAL A 36 0.16 -2.10 -1.78
C VAL A 36 -0.68 -3.12 -2.56
N THR A 37 -0.74 -2.98 -3.89
CA THR A 37 -1.46 -3.89 -4.80
C THR A 37 -0.71 -4.01 -6.14
N PRO A 38 -0.62 -5.20 -6.75
CA PRO A 38 -0.10 -5.36 -8.11
C PRO A 38 -0.88 -4.50 -9.13
N PRO A 39 -0.25 -4.03 -10.22
CA PRO A 39 -0.93 -3.23 -11.23
C PRO A 39 -2.08 -4.00 -11.91
N ASP A 40 -2.02 -5.33 -11.94
CA ASP A 40 -3.02 -6.17 -12.59
C ASP A 40 -4.35 -6.29 -11.82
N SER A 41 -4.41 -5.90 -10.54
CA SER A 41 -5.65 -5.95 -9.74
C SER A 41 -6.39 -4.62 -9.67
N GLN A 42 -5.88 -3.57 -10.32
CA GLN A 42 -6.63 -2.33 -10.52
C GLN A 42 -7.64 -2.53 -11.65
N VAL A 43 -8.93 -2.36 -11.34
CA VAL A 43 -10.04 -2.56 -12.30
C VAL A 43 -10.86 -1.30 -12.41
N ALA A 44 -11.15 -0.87 -13.65
CA ALA A 44 -12.15 0.14 -13.96
C ALA A 44 -13.27 -0.50 -14.77
N LEU A 45 -14.45 -0.65 -14.16
CA LEU A 45 -15.62 -1.27 -14.79
C LEU A 45 -16.56 -0.22 -15.38
N SER A 46 -17.07 -0.48 -16.58
CA SER A 46 -18.09 0.34 -17.22
C SER A 46 -19.43 -0.39 -17.21
N LEU A 47 -20.49 0.32 -16.84
CA LEU A 47 -21.86 -0.22 -16.84
C LEU A 47 -22.35 -0.66 -18.22
N ALA A 48 -21.83 -0.05 -19.29
CA ALA A 48 -22.27 -0.33 -20.66
C ALA A 48 -21.62 -1.58 -21.26
N THR A 49 -20.40 -1.93 -20.82
CA THR A 49 -19.57 -2.97 -21.44
C THR A 49 -19.34 -4.17 -20.55
N ASP A 50 -19.40 -3.98 -19.24
CA ASP A 50 -19.06 -5.01 -18.26
C ASP A 50 -20.29 -5.56 -17.54
N PHE A 51 -21.50 -5.13 -17.93
CA PHE A 51 -22.76 -5.60 -17.34
C PHE A 51 -23.80 -5.90 -18.41
N GLU A 52 -24.46 -7.05 -18.28
CA GLU A 52 -25.66 -7.38 -19.05
C GLU A 52 -26.88 -6.85 -18.30
N ASN A 53 -27.74 -6.08 -19.00
CA ASN A 53 -28.93 -5.44 -18.42
C ASN A 53 -28.64 -4.65 -17.12
N PHE A 54 -27.46 -4.02 -17.01
CA PHE A 54 -27.02 -3.24 -15.85
C PHE A 54 -27.07 -3.98 -14.50
N SER A 55 -27.06 -5.31 -14.50
CA SER A 55 -27.27 -6.10 -13.27
C SER A 55 -26.37 -7.33 -13.18
N VAL A 56 -26.07 -7.98 -14.31
CA VAL A 56 -25.24 -9.18 -14.34
C VAL A 56 -23.84 -8.79 -14.78
N LEU A 57 -22.86 -8.94 -13.88
CA LEU A 57 -21.44 -8.69 -14.19
C LEU A 57 -20.97 -9.66 -15.28
N LYS A 58 -20.53 -9.11 -16.41
CA LYS A 58 -20.00 -9.79 -17.57
C LYS A 58 -18.84 -8.97 -18.14
N PRO A 59 -17.64 -9.07 -17.55
CA PRO A 59 -16.52 -8.21 -17.90
C PRO A 59 -16.16 -8.34 -19.37
N ALA A 60 -15.77 -7.23 -19.99
CA ALA A 60 -15.16 -7.26 -21.31
C ALA A 60 -13.87 -8.11 -21.27
N ALA A 61 -13.50 -8.71 -22.39
CA ALA A 61 -12.37 -9.66 -22.46
C ALA A 61 -11.05 -9.10 -21.90
N HIS A 62 -10.81 -7.79 -22.04
CA HIS A 62 -9.62 -7.14 -21.52
C HIS A 62 -9.65 -6.93 -19.99
N GLN A 63 -10.85 -6.86 -19.38
CA GLN A 63 -11.03 -6.72 -17.93
C GLN A 63 -11.04 -8.05 -17.20
N GLU A 64 -11.33 -9.16 -17.89
CA GLU A 64 -11.55 -10.47 -17.25
C GLU A 64 -10.39 -10.88 -16.34
N ARG A 65 -9.14 -10.75 -16.81
CA ARG A 65 -7.95 -11.10 -16.02
C ARG A 65 -7.84 -10.25 -14.77
N ALA A 66 -8.04 -8.93 -14.90
CA ALA A 66 -7.88 -8.00 -13.79
C ALA A 66 -8.98 -8.19 -12.74
N VAL A 67 -10.23 -8.41 -13.18
CA VAL A 67 -11.36 -8.74 -12.30
C VAL A 67 -11.10 -10.02 -11.52
N ARG A 68 -10.60 -11.08 -12.19
CA ARG A 68 -10.25 -12.34 -11.51
C ARG A 68 -9.18 -12.12 -10.44
N ALA A 69 -8.10 -11.42 -10.78
CA ALA A 69 -7.02 -11.13 -9.83
C ALA A 69 -7.51 -10.33 -8.62
N MET A 70 -8.35 -9.32 -8.83
CA MET A 70 -8.94 -8.53 -7.73
C MET A 70 -9.84 -9.39 -6.84
N LEU A 71 -10.69 -10.26 -7.41
CA LEU A 71 -11.55 -11.15 -6.64
C LEU A 71 -10.76 -12.20 -5.86
N ASP A 72 -9.67 -12.74 -6.43
CA ASP A 72 -8.78 -13.67 -5.73
C ASP A 72 -8.14 -13.02 -4.49
N GLU A 73 -7.72 -11.75 -4.59
CA GLU A 73 -7.22 -10.98 -3.44
C GLU A 73 -8.31 -10.80 -2.37
N VAL A 74 -9.53 -10.39 -2.77
CA VAL A 74 -10.65 -10.22 -1.84
C VAL A 74 -10.98 -11.54 -1.12
N VAL A 75 -10.97 -12.66 -1.84
CA VAL A 75 -11.18 -14.00 -1.25
C VAL A 75 -10.06 -14.34 -0.26
N ALA A 76 -8.79 -14.10 -0.61
CA ALA A 76 -7.65 -14.38 0.25
C ALA A 76 -7.72 -13.57 1.56
N TRP A 77 -7.95 -12.26 1.48
CA TRP A 77 -8.08 -11.39 2.65
C TRP A 77 -9.34 -11.70 3.45
N GLY A 78 -10.46 -12.00 2.78
CA GLY A 78 -11.69 -12.46 3.42
C GLY A 78 -11.49 -13.77 4.20
N GLY A 79 -10.67 -14.68 3.68
CA GLY A 79 -10.25 -15.90 4.37
C GLY A 79 -9.39 -15.59 5.60
N ALA A 80 -8.37 -14.75 5.46
CA ALA A 80 -7.50 -14.35 6.56
C ALA A 80 -8.26 -13.67 7.71
N LEU A 81 -9.23 -12.80 7.40
CA LEU A 81 -10.04 -12.08 8.38
C LEU A 81 -11.16 -12.93 9.00
N LYS A 82 -11.40 -14.16 8.50
CA LYS A 82 -12.43 -15.05 9.06
C LYS A 82 -12.22 -15.35 10.54
N ALA A 83 -10.97 -15.60 10.96
CA ALA A 83 -10.64 -15.88 12.36
C ALA A 83 -11.15 -14.79 13.31
N LEU A 84 -11.00 -13.52 12.91
CA LEU A 84 -11.47 -12.37 13.69
C LEU A 84 -13.01 -12.32 13.79
N ARG A 85 -13.73 -12.65 12.71
CA ARG A 85 -15.20 -12.68 12.70
C ARG A 85 -15.78 -13.80 13.55
N ASP A 86 -15.11 -14.96 13.53
CA ASP A 86 -15.53 -16.12 14.30
C ASP A 86 -15.11 -16.02 15.78
N GLY A 87 -14.53 -14.89 16.21
CA GLY A 87 -14.05 -14.67 17.58
C GLY A 87 -12.87 -15.58 17.96
N THR A 88 -12.28 -16.25 16.98
CA THR A 88 -11.09 -17.07 17.18
C THR A 88 -9.90 -16.15 17.14
N ALA A 89 -9.46 -15.68 18.31
CA ALA A 89 -8.18 -15.02 18.43
C ALA A 89 -7.11 -15.94 17.80
N PRO A 90 -6.25 -15.44 16.90
CA PRO A 90 -5.13 -16.25 16.44
C PRO A 90 -4.33 -16.67 17.68
N ALA A 91 -4.01 -17.97 17.77
CA ALA A 91 -3.28 -18.52 18.90
C ALA A 91 -2.03 -17.65 19.17
N GLY A 92 -2.04 -16.91 20.29
CA GLY A 92 -0.99 -15.94 20.63
C GLY A 92 -1.46 -14.53 21.02
N LEU A 93 -2.76 -14.23 21.03
CA LEU A 93 -3.32 -12.95 21.51
C LEU A 93 -4.04 -13.04 22.87
N ASP A 94 -3.67 -14.01 23.69
CA ASP A 94 -4.17 -14.24 25.06
C ASP A 94 -3.26 -13.67 26.17
N ALA A 95 -2.16 -12.98 25.84
CA ALA A 95 -1.25 -12.42 26.84
C ALA A 95 -1.09 -10.90 26.71
N ARG A 96 -1.91 -10.15 27.46
CA ARG A 96 -1.57 -8.84 28.05
C ARG A 96 -2.59 -8.51 29.14
N THR A 97 -2.33 -9.03 30.34
CA THR A 97 -2.80 -8.49 31.62
C THR A 97 -1.65 -8.60 32.60
#